data_AF-A0A5S9MCN7-F1
#
_entry.id   AF-A0A5S9MCN7-F1
#
_cell.length_a   1.000
_cell.length_b   1.000
_cell.length_c   1.000
_cell.angle_alpha   90.00
_cell.angle_beta   90.00
_cell.angle_gamma   90.00
#
_symmetry.space_group_name_H-M   'P 1'
#
loop_
_entity.id
_entity.type
_entity.pdbx_description
1 polymer ?
#
loop_
_entity_poly.entity_id
_entity_poly.type
_entity_poly.pdbx_seq_one_letter_code
_entity_poly.pdbx_strand_id
1 'polypeptide(L)'
;MKHSRPRLKKDRALLDETMDRMTINVSEFYRNYQRWEVLDQKILPLLSKNGGTLKIWSAACSTGEEPYTLSMLLSSHPLVKDFQIIATDIDDKVLQSAQKGRYHERSLQEVPDHIKQKIFHKKKILHFTL
;
A
#
# COMPACT_ATOMS: atom_id res chain seq x y z
N MET A 1 -34.63 27.08 -4.85
CA MET A 1 -33.99 27.88 -3.78
C MET A 1 -34.56 27.46 -2.43
N LYS A 2 -33.79 26.71 -1.62
CA LYS A 2 -33.73 26.85 -0.15
C LYS A 2 -32.61 25.95 0.38
N HIS A 3 -31.71 26.61 1.08
CA HIS A 3 -30.38 26.18 1.49
C HIS A 3 -30.37 25.02 2.48
N SER A 4 -29.61 23.97 2.18
CA SER A 4 -29.20 22.92 3.12
C SER A 4 -27.68 22.89 3.31
N ARG A 5 -27.07 24.08 3.43
CA ARG A 5 -25.76 24.29 4.07
C ARG A 5 -26.03 24.97 5.41
N PRO A 6 -26.20 24.21 6.52
CA PRO A 6 -25.15 24.23 7.55
C PRO A 6 -25.20 23.00 8.48
N ARG A 7 -24.47 21.91 8.19
CA ARG A 7 -24.19 20.87 9.23
C ARG A 7 -22.90 20.07 9.07
N LEU A 8 -21.99 20.50 8.19
CA LEU A 8 -20.67 19.87 8.00
C LEU A 8 -19.57 20.42 8.93
N LYS A 9 -19.94 21.10 10.03
CA LYS A 9 -18.94 21.73 10.93
C LYS A 9 -19.05 21.34 12.40
N LYS A 10 -19.90 20.36 12.76
CA LYS A 10 -20.07 19.98 14.18
C LYS A 10 -19.85 18.52 14.54
N ASP A 11 -19.68 17.63 13.57
CA ASP A 11 -19.36 16.22 13.83
C ASP A 11 -18.15 15.82 13.00
N ARG A 12 -16.96 15.87 13.61
CA ARG A 12 -15.73 15.37 13.00
C ARG A 12 -15.88 13.89 12.59
N ALA A 13 -16.60 13.11 13.40
CA ALA A 13 -16.92 11.71 13.12
C ALA A 13 -17.76 11.51 11.84
N LEU A 14 -18.73 12.39 11.56
CA LEU A 14 -19.55 12.31 10.35
C LEU A 14 -18.74 12.74 9.12
N LEU A 15 -17.83 13.69 9.29
CA LEU A 15 -16.93 14.14 8.22
C LEU A 15 -15.92 13.06 7.86
N ASP A 16 -15.36 12.38 8.86
CA ASP A 16 -14.49 11.21 8.70
C ASP A 16 -15.24 10.07 8.00
N GLU A 17 -16.46 9.72 8.42
CA GLU A 17 -17.27 8.66 7.79
C GLU A 17 -17.64 8.99 6.33
N THR A 18 -17.88 10.27 6.03
CA THR A 18 -18.20 10.69 4.66
C THR A 18 -16.96 10.69 3.77
N MET A 19 -15.78 11.06 4.29
CA MET A 19 -14.51 10.91 3.56
C MET A 19 -14.20 9.44 3.27
N ASP A 20 -14.39 8.56 4.26
CA ASP A 20 -14.18 7.10 4.12
C ASP A 20 -15.07 6.45 3.05
N ARG A 21 -16.27 7.01 2.81
CA ARG A 21 -17.22 6.52 1.79
C ARG A 21 -17.09 7.20 0.43
N MET A 22 -16.44 8.36 0.35
CA MET A 22 -16.20 9.06 -0.92
C MET A 22 -14.96 8.57 -1.65
N THR A 23 -13.99 7.98 -0.94
CA THR A 23 -12.83 7.34 -1.54
C THR A 23 -13.09 5.85 -1.71
N ILE A 24 -12.75 5.30 -2.89
CA ILE A 24 -12.73 3.84 -3.09
C ILE A 24 -11.51 3.33 -2.31
N ASN A 25 -11.65 3.15 -0.99
CA ASN A 25 -10.62 2.62 -0.08
C ASN A 25 -10.49 1.09 -0.24
N VAL A 26 -10.41 0.61 -1.48
CA VAL A 26 -10.03 -0.77 -1.75
C VAL A 26 -8.61 -0.73 -2.29
N SER A 27 -7.67 -0.79 -1.36
CA SER A 27 -6.26 -0.97 -1.65
C SER A 27 -5.99 -2.48 -1.68
N GLU A 28 -5.36 -2.93 -2.76
CA GLU A 28 -5.06 -4.34 -3.02
C GLU A 28 -3.58 -4.44 -3.33
N PHE A 29 -2.97 -5.55 -2.90
CA PHE A 29 -1.58 -5.82 -3.23
C PHE A 29 -1.44 -6.00 -4.74
N TYR A 30 -0.33 -5.52 -5.30
CA TYR A 30 -0.06 -5.61 -6.74
C TYR A 30 -1.15 -5.01 -7.64
N ARG A 31 -1.94 -4.04 -7.16
CA ARG A 31 -2.96 -3.36 -7.98
C ARG A 31 -2.41 -2.96 -9.34
N ASN A 32 -3.08 -3.37 -10.41
CA ASN A 32 -2.61 -3.25 -11.80
C ASN A 32 -1.22 -3.89 -12.00
N TYR A 33 -1.12 -5.22 -11.86
CA TYR A 33 0.12 -6.00 -11.91
C TYR A 33 1.12 -5.56 -13.00
N GLN A 34 0.63 -5.26 -14.21
CA GLN A 34 1.44 -4.77 -15.34
C GLN A 34 2.29 -3.54 -15.03
N ARG A 35 1.84 -2.65 -14.13
CA ARG A 35 2.63 -1.47 -13.70
C ARG A 35 3.83 -1.88 -12.85
N TRP A 36 3.65 -2.92 -12.02
CA TRP A 36 4.72 -3.49 -11.21
C TRP A 36 5.76 -4.19 -12.07
N GLU A 37 5.35 -4.88 -13.14
CA GLU A 37 6.29 -5.44 -14.12
C GLU A 37 7.13 -4.36 -14.81
N VAL A 38 6.52 -3.23 -15.17
CA VAL A 38 7.26 -2.10 -15.77
C VAL A 38 8.25 -1.51 -14.77
N LEU A 39 7.84 -1.32 -13.50
CA LEU A 39 8.73 -0.88 -12.43
C LEU A 39 9.92 -1.84 -12.30
N ASP A 40 9.64 -3.14 -12.21
CA ASP A 40 10.61 -4.21 -12.02
C ASP A 40 11.60 -4.33 -13.18
N GLN A 41 11.11 -4.45 -14.40
CA GLN A 41 11.95 -4.79 -15.55
C GLN A 41 12.63 -3.56 -16.19
N LYS A 42 12.02 -2.38 -16.08
CA LYS A 42 12.51 -1.18 -16.79
C LYS A 42 13.05 -0.12 -15.85
N ILE A 43 12.41 0.14 -14.72
CA ILE A 43 12.74 1.28 -13.88
C ILE A 43 13.78 0.92 -12.83
N LEU A 44 13.62 -0.18 -12.09
CA LEU A 44 14.57 -0.60 -11.05
C LEU A 44 15.99 -0.80 -11.60
N PRO A 45 16.23 -1.45 -12.76
CA PRO A 45 17.56 -1.59 -13.31
C PRO A 45 18.23 -0.24 -13.62
N LEU A 46 17.45 0.79 -13.99
CA LEU A 46 17.99 2.13 -14.25
C LEU A 46 18.36 2.84 -12.94
N LEU A 47 17.51 2.74 -11.92
CA LEU A 47 17.74 3.38 -10.63
C LEU A 47 18.88 2.72 -9.85
N SER A 48 19.02 1.40 -9.97
CA SER A 48 20.05 0.62 -9.28
C SER A 48 21.46 0.77 -9.87
N LYS A 49 21.63 1.35 -11.07
CA LYS A 49 22.93 1.51 -11.74
C LYS A 49 23.96 2.27 -10.92
N ASN A 50 23.51 3.25 -10.14
CA ASN A 50 24.40 4.16 -9.41
C ASN A 50 24.87 3.62 -8.06
N GLY A 51 24.44 2.40 -7.67
CA GLY A 51 24.93 1.73 -6.47
C GLY A 51 24.71 2.53 -5.19
N GLY A 52 23.46 2.66 -4.76
CA GLY A 52 23.11 3.31 -3.50
C GLY A 52 21.74 2.87 -2.99
N THR A 53 21.36 3.37 -1.81
CA THR A 53 20.05 3.10 -1.21
C THR A 53 18.93 3.74 -2.05
N LEU A 54 18.02 2.92 -2.55
CA LEU A 54 16.82 3.42 -3.24
C LEU A 54 15.85 4.02 -2.23
N LYS A 55 15.57 5.31 -2.34
CA LYS A 55 14.58 5.99 -1.49
C LYS A 55 13.28 6.15 -2.27
N ILE A 56 12.22 5.55 -1.76
CA ILE A 56 10.91 5.51 -2.42
C ILE A 56 9.87 6.08 -1.46
N TRP A 57 8.96 6.87 -2.00
CA TRP A 57 7.85 7.46 -1.26
C TRP A 57 6.52 6.97 -1.83
N SER A 58 5.77 6.20 -1.04
CA SER A 58 4.38 5.86 -1.29
C SER A 58 3.49 6.90 -0.63
N ALA A 59 2.92 7.79 -1.44
CA ALA A 59 2.03 8.85 -1.00
C ALA A 59 0.57 8.39 -1.10
N ALA A 60 -0.22 8.67 -0.07
CA ALA A 60 -1.59 8.15 0.10
C ALA A 60 -1.63 6.61 0.11
N CYS A 61 -0.80 6.00 0.98
CA CYS A 61 -0.59 4.56 1.03
C CYS A 61 -1.80 3.75 1.57
N SER A 62 -2.85 4.42 2.04
CA SER A 62 -4.07 3.81 2.57
C SER A 62 -3.75 2.75 3.63
N THR A 63 -4.33 1.55 3.52
CA THR A 63 -4.12 0.44 4.45
C THR A 63 -2.78 -0.28 4.29
N GLY A 64 -1.87 0.19 3.43
CA GLY A 64 -0.47 -0.24 3.39
C GLY A 64 -0.11 -1.28 2.32
N GLU A 65 -1.05 -1.73 1.50
CA GLU A 65 -0.82 -2.76 0.49
C GLU A 65 0.24 -2.33 -0.54
N GLU A 66 0.26 -1.04 -0.94
CA GLU A 66 1.25 -0.50 -1.88
C GLU A 66 2.68 -0.48 -1.32
N PRO A 67 2.98 0.12 -0.15
CA PRO A 67 4.34 0.10 0.39
C PRO A 67 4.83 -1.31 0.72
N TYR A 68 3.94 -2.22 1.10
CA TYR A 68 4.31 -3.62 1.25
C TYR A 68 4.60 -4.29 -0.10
N THR A 69 3.79 -4.05 -1.14
CA THR A 69 4.07 -4.53 -2.50
C THR A 69 5.44 -4.06 -2.98
N LEU A 70 5.77 -2.79 -2.77
CA LEU A 70 7.09 -2.22 -3.05
C LEU A 70 8.19 -2.96 -2.28
N SER A 71 8.02 -3.17 -0.98
CA SER A 71 9.00 -3.90 -0.17
C SER A 71 9.24 -5.31 -0.71
N MET A 72 8.17 -6.04 -1.05
CA MET A 72 8.28 -7.40 -1.62
C MET A 72 9.05 -7.39 -2.93
N LEU A 73 8.69 -6.48 -3.84
CA LEU A 73 9.33 -6.34 -5.14
C LEU A 73 10.83 -6.05 -4.98
N LEU A 74 11.17 -5.02 -4.22
CA LEU A 74 12.55 -4.56 -4.02
C LEU A 74 13.41 -5.60 -3.31
N SER A 75 12.90 -6.27 -2.28
CA SER A 75 13.61 -7.34 -1.58
C SER A 75 13.92 -8.55 -2.47
N SER A 76 13.13 -8.77 -3.52
CA SER A 76 13.32 -9.88 -4.46
C SER A 76 14.17 -9.51 -5.68
N HIS A 77 14.38 -8.21 -5.94
CA HIS A 77 15.01 -7.76 -7.17
C HIS A 77 16.55 -7.83 -7.07
N PRO A 78 17.23 -8.53 -8.00
CA PRO A 78 18.66 -8.87 -7.87
C PRO A 78 19.60 -7.66 -7.93
N LEU A 79 19.15 -6.55 -8.52
CA LEU A 79 19.97 -5.32 -8.63
C LEU A 79 19.75 -4.33 -7.48
N VAL A 80 18.73 -4.54 -6.63
CA VAL A 80 18.45 -3.66 -5.49
C VAL A 80 19.24 -4.18 -4.30
N LYS A 81 20.26 -3.42 -3.88
CA LYS A 81 21.10 -3.80 -2.73
C LYS A 81 20.57 -3.29 -1.40
N ASP A 82 20.00 -2.09 -1.41
CA ASP A 82 19.48 -1.42 -0.23
C ASP A 82 18.35 -0.46 -0.63
N PHE A 83 17.34 -0.32 0.23
CA PHE A 83 16.19 0.54 -0.03
C PHE A 83 15.53 1.05 1.26
N GLN A 84 14.85 2.19 1.13
CA GLN A 84 14.01 2.78 2.16
C GLN A 84 12.68 3.19 1.54
N ILE A 85 11.59 2.79 2.19
CA ILE A 85 10.23 3.16 1.79
C ILE A 85 9.67 4.07 2.86
N ILE A 86 9.27 5.28 2.45
CA ILE A 86 8.46 6.18 3.25
C ILE A 86 7.02 6.00 2.78
N ALA A 87 6.11 5.73 3.70
CA ALA A 87 4.69 5.59 3.41
C ALA A 87 3.91 6.64 4.22
N THR A 88 3.11 7.45 3.55
CA THR A 88 2.35 8.54 4.20
C THR A 88 0.90 8.51 3.75
N ASP A 89 -0.01 8.75 4.67
CA ASP A 89 -1.43 8.98 4.41
C ASP A 89 -1.94 10.12 5.30
N ILE A 90 -3.08 10.70 4.94
CA ILE A 90 -3.74 11.75 5.74
C ILE A 90 -4.59 11.14 6.86
N ASP A 91 -5.02 9.88 6.71
CA ASP A 91 -5.83 9.19 7.71
C ASP A 91 -4.98 8.31 8.63
N ASP A 92 -4.91 8.69 9.90
CA ASP A 92 -4.19 7.93 10.93
C ASP A 92 -4.76 6.51 11.15
N LYS A 93 -6.06 6.29 10.90
CA LYS A 93 -6.68 4.97 11.07
C LYS A 93 -6.14 3.96 10.06
N VAL A 94 -5.96 4.38 8.82
CA VAL A 94 -5.41 3.50 7.77
C VAL A 94 -3.92 3.27 7.99
N LEU A 95 -3.17 4.26 8.47
CA LEU A 95 -1.77 4.10 8.87
C LEU A 95 -1.61 3.10 10.03
N GLN A 96 -2.49 3.14 11.03
CA GLN A 96 -2.49 2.15 12.11
C GLN A 96 -2.83 0.74 11.60
N SER A 97 -3.69 0.63 10.58
CA SER A 97 -3.97 -0.65 9.93
C SER A 97 -2.76 -1.17 9.17
N ALA A 98 -2.10 -0.29 8.40
CA ALA A 98 -0.88 -0.60 7.67
C ALA A 98 0.21 -1.11 8.61
N GLN A 99 0.46 -0.43 9.74
CA GLN A 99 1.45 -0.85 10.74
C GLN A 99 1.14 -2.22 11.36
N LYS A 100 -0.14 -2.62 11.46
CA LYS A 100 -0.51 -3.95 11.95
C LYS A 100 -0.20 -5.06 10.94
N GLY A 101 -0.06 -4.73 9.65
CA GLY A 101 0.29 -5.68 8.59
C GLY A 101 -0.69 -6.86 8.48
N ARG A 102 -1.98 -6.62 8.76
CA ARG A 102 -3.03 -7.66 8.81
C ARG A 102 -3.98 -7.49 7.64
N TYR A 103 -4.00 -8.47 6.75
CA TYR A 103 -4.78 -8.40 5.52
C TYR A 103 -5.71 -9.60 5.34
N HIS A 104 -6.82 -9.33 4.66
CA HIS A 104 -7.75 -10.37 4.21
C HIS A 104 -7.24 -10.99 2.91
N GLU A 105 -7.59 -12.25 2.68
CA GLU A 105 -7.19 -12.98 1.46
C GLU A 105 -7.68 -12.29 0.18
N ARG A 106 -8.82 -11.59 0.23
CA ARG A 106 -9.31 -10.77 -0.89
C ARG A 106 -8.32 -9.70 -1.35
N SER A 107 -7.52 -9.13 -0.44
CA SER A 107 -6.53 -8.10 -0.78
C SER A 107 -5.33 -8.67 -1.53
N LEU A 108 -5.19 -10.00 -1.59
CA LEU A 108 -4.10 -10.71 -2.24
C LEU A 108 -4.47 -11.33 -3.59
N GLN A 109 -5.65 -11.03 -4.16
CA GLN A 109 -6.11 -11.65 -5.40
C GLN A 109 -5.09 -11.53 -6.53
N GLU A 110 -4.48 -10.36 -6.66
CA GLU A 110 -3.50 -10.04 -7.71
C GLU A 110 -2.04 -10.40 -7.34
N VAL A 111 -1.79 -10.89 -6.13
CA VAL A 111 -0.45 -11.32 -5.73
C VAL A 111 -0.13 -12.64 -6.45
N PRO A 112 1.07 -12.83 -7.02
CA PRO A 112 1.47 -14.13 -7.55
C PRO A 112 1.56 -15.19 -6.43
N ASP A 113 1.11 -16.43 -6.69
CA ASP A 113 1.03 -17.48 -5.66
C ASP A 113 2.37 -17.83 -5.00
N HIS A 114 3.46 -17.77 -5.77
CA HIS A 114 4.81 -18.00 -5.26
C HIS A 114 5.24 -16.93 -4.23
N ILE A 115 4.74 -15.70 -4.37
CA ILE A 115 4.96 -14.61 -3.41
C ILE A 115 4.07 -14.80 -2.18
N LYS A 116 2.79 -15.17 -2.38
CA LYS A 116 1.86 -15.44 -1.28
C LYS A 116 2.43 -16.45 -0.29
N GLN A 117 2.92 -17.58 -0.81
CA GLN A 117 3.44 -18.68 0.01
C GLN A 117 4.72 -18.33 0.76
N LYS A 118 5.56 -17.47 0.18
CA LYS A 118 6.85 -17.07 0.76
C LYS A 118 6.69 -16.06 1.90
N ILE A 119 5.68 -15.20 1.81
CA ILE A 119 5.61 -13.97 2.62
C ILE A 119 4.44 -13.98 3.61
N PHE A 120 3.32 -14.62 3.26
CA PHE A 120 2.14 -14.63 4.13
C PHE A 120 2.01 -15.96 4.85
N HIS A 121 2.04 -15.91 6.18
CA HIS A 121 1.71 -17.07 7.00
C HIS A 121 0.19 -17.23 7.09
N LYS A 122 -0.34 -18.39 6.68
CA LYS A 122 -1.77 -18.72 6.80
C LYS A 122 -2.20 -18.80 8.27
N LYS A 123 -2.78 -17.71 8.78
CA LYS A 123 -3.75 -17.68 9.89
C LYS A 123 -5.07 -17.12 9.32
N LYS A 124 -6.20 -17.20 10.05
CA LYS A 124 -7.50 -16.60 9.63
C LYS A 124 -7.39 -15.12 9.20
N ILE A 125 -6.30 -14.46 9.61
CA ILE A 125 -5.84 -13.14 9.16
C ILE A 125 -4.38 -13.33 8.75
N LEU A 126 -3.98 -12.84 7.58
CA LEU A 126 -2.60 -12.98 7.09
C LEU A 126 -1.74 -11.87 7.70
N HIS A 127 -0.60 -12.27 8.27
CA HIS A 127 0.40 -11.35 8.83
C HIS A 127 1.55 -11.17 7.87
N PHE A 128 1.92 -9.91 7.62
CA PHE A 128 3.16 -9.55 6.94
C PHE A 128 4.28 -9.33 7.97
N THR A 129 5.43 -9.97 7.74
CA THR A 129 6.64 -9.82 8.57
C THR A 129 7.79 -9.39 7.66
N LEU A 130 8.48 -8.32 8.04
CA LEU A 130 9.72 -7.84 7.37
C LEU A 130 10.92 -8.70 7.77
#